data_AF-A0A0G3IHM5-F1
#
_entry.id   AF-A0A0G3IHM5-F1
#
_cell.length_a   1.000
_cell.length_b   1.000
_cell.length_c   1.000
_cell.angle_alpha   90.00
_cell.angle_beta   90.00
_cell.angle_gamma   90.00
#
_symmetry.space_group_name_H-M   'P 1'
#
loop_
_entity.id
_entity.type
_entity.pdbx_description
1 polymer ?
#
loop_
_entity_poly.entity_id
_entity_poly.type
_entity_poly.pdbx_seq_one_letter_code
_entity_poly.pdbx_strand_id
1 'polypeptide(L)'
;MTSRIDRVLDDARGGLRRLAAEEIPSALRRGAILVDIRPAAQRAAEGETPAALVVERNVLEWRCDPTSDAKLPQAKDDDVEWVVLCSEGYTSSLAAAALQGLGLHRATDVVGGYHALAEAGVLAELSELTPAR
;
A
#
# COMPACT_ATOMS: atom_id res chain seq x y z
N MET A 1 -20.06 21.31 -5.38
CA MET A 1 -19.14 21.59 -4.24
C MET A 1 -18.42 20.30 -3.92
N THR A 2 -17.09 20.32 -3.88
CA THR A 2 -16.25 19.16 -3.51
C THR A 2 -16.46 18.81 -2.03
N SER A 3 -16.61 17.51 -1.72
CA SER A 3 -16.87 17.07 -0.35
C SER A 3 -15.65 17.33 0.54
N ARG A 4 -15.82 17.20 1.87
CA ARG A 4 -14.69 17.36 2.80
C ARG A 4 -13.68 16.23 2.66
N ILE A 5 -14.14 15.01 2.42
CA ILE A 5 -13.25 13.85 2.25
C ILE A 5 -12.47 13.94 0.93
N ASP A 6 -13.08 14.44 -0.15
CA ASP A 6 -12.39 14.64 -1.43
C ASP A 6 -11.22 15.63 -1.27
N ARG A 7 -11.41 16.73 -0.52
CA ARG A 7 -10.32 17.67 -0.24
C ARG A 7 -9.19 17.04 0.54
N VAL A 8 -9.51 16.30 1.61
CA VAL A 8 -8.49 15.59 2.41
C VAL A 8 -7.74 14.56 1.56
N LEU A 9 -8.44 13.87 0.67
CA LEU A 9 -7.84 12.91 -0.25
C LEU A 9 -6.93 13.60 -1.28
N ASP A 10 -7.36 14.71 -1.87
CA ASP A 10 -6.57 15.49 -2.82
C ASP A 10 -5.30 16.04 -2.17
N ASP A 11 -5.42 16.59 -0.95
CA ASP A 11 -4.27 17.07 -0.16
C ASP A 11 -3.29 15.92 0.14
N ALA A 12 -3.79 14.76 0.57
CA ALA A 12 -2.97 13.58 0.82
C ALA A 12 -2.22 13.16 -0.45
N ARG A 13 -2.92 13.07 -1.59
CA ARG A 13 -2.32 12.70 -2.89
C ARG A 13 -1.26 13.69 -3.35
N GLY A 14 -1.42 14.98 -3.04
CA GLY A 14 -0.44 16.02 -3.37
C GLY A 14 0.93 15.82 -2.70
N GLY A 15 0.98 15.12 -1.56
CA GLY A 15 2.22 14.77 -0.87
C GLY A 15 2.87 13.46 -1.31
N LEU A 16 2.20 12.66 -2.14
CA LEU A 16 2.63 11.30 -2.48
C LEU A 16 3.15 11.21 -3.92
N ARG A 17 4.25 10.47 -4.11
CA ARG A 17 4.63 9.95 -5.42
C ARG A 17 3.94 8.60 -5.65
N ARG A 18 2.67 8.67 -6.03
CA ARG A 18 1.81 7.49 -6.25
C ARG A 18 2.33 6.65 -7.41
N LEU A 19 2.21 5.32 -7.32
CA LEU A 19 2.67 4.39 -8.33
C LEU A 19 1.51 3.91 -9.22
N ALA A 20 1.72 3.87 -10.52
CA ALA A 20 0.82 3.16 -11.43
C ALA A 20 0.93 1.63 -11.20
N ALA A 21 -0.10 0.90 -11.63
CA ALA A 21 -0.18 -0.56 -11.47
C ALA A 21 1.05 -1.28 -12.05
N GLU A 22 1.48 -0.86 -13.24
CA GLU A 22 2.60 -1.44 -13.99
C GLU A 22 3.96 -1.16 -13.35
N GLU A 23 4.06 -0.19 -12.44
CA GLU A 23 5.30 0.14 -11.73
C GLU A 23 5.54 -0.77 -10.52
N ILE A 24 4.51 -1.48 -10.04
CA ILE A 24 4.56 -2.28 -8.81
C ILE A 24 5.57 -3.44 -8.89
N PRO A 25 5.65 -4.24 -9.98
CA PRO A 25 6.66 -5.30 -10.07
C PRO A 25 8.09 -4.75 -10.00
N SER A 26 8.35 -3.61 -10.65
CA SER A 26 9.64 -2.91 -10.57
C SER A 26 9.90 -2.32 -9.17
N ALA A 27 8.85 -1.97 -8.42
CA ALA A 27 8.93 -1.56 -7.03
C ALA A 27 9.36 -2.68 -6.10
N LEU A 28 8.72 -3.84 -6.23
CA LEU A 28 9.10 -5.00 -5.45
C LEU A 28 10.53 -5.44 -5.73
N ARG A 29 10.96 -5.44 -7.00
CA ARG A 29 12.34 -5.80 -7.38
C ARG A 29 13.41 -4.87 -6.80
N ARG A 30 13.11 -3.58 -6.59
CA ARG A 30 14.03 -2.63 -5.93
C ARG A 30 13.94 -2.65 -4.40
N GLY A 31 13.11 -3.53 -3.82
CA GLY A 31 12.97 -3.73 -2.38
C GLY A 31 11.81 -2.98 -1.71
N ALA A 32 10.87 -2.43 -2.47
CA ALA A 32 9.64 -1.89 -1.90
C ALA A 32 8.75 -3.01 -1.34
N ILE A 33 7.86 -2.66 -0.41
CA ILE A 33 7.00 -3.61 0.29
C ILE A 33 5.55 -3.23 0.01
N LEU A 34 4.87 -4.08 -0.77
CA LEU A 34 3.44 -3.93 -1.03
C LEU A 34 2.65 -4.39 0.20
N VAL A 35 1.73 -3.55 0.68
CA VAL A 35 0.90 -3.82 1.85
C VAL A 35 -0.58 -3.71 1.46
N ASP A 36 -1.30 -4.83 1.52
CA ASP A 36 -2.74 -4.87 1.27
C ASP A 36 -3.50 -4.58 2.57
N ILE A 37 -4.18 -3.43 2.60
CA ILE A 37 -4.93 -2.94 3.75
C ILE A 37 -6.44 -3.23 3.67
N ARG A 38 -6.90 -3.93 2.62
CA ARG A 38 -8.31 -4.29 2.46
C ARG A 38 -8.73 -5.24 3.59
N PRO A 39 -9.97 -5.16 4.10
CA PRO A 39 -10.50 -6.15 5.03
C PRO A 39 -10.54 -7.55 4.43
N ALA A 40 -10.43 -8.59 5.26
CA ALA A 40 -10.46 -9.99 4.80
C ALA A 40 -11.69 -10.34 3.94
N ALA A 41 -12.88 -9.83 4.29
CA ALA A 41 -14.09 -10.05 3.51
C ALA A 41 -14.01 -9.45 2.09
N GLN A 42 -13.32 -8.33 1.93
CA GLN A 42 -13.13 -7.69 0.63
C GLN A 42 -12.14 -8.47 -0.23
N ARG A 43 -11.02 -8.94 0.35
CA ARG A 43 -10.07 -9.81 -0.37
C ARG A 43 -10.69 -11.13 -0.77
N ALA A 44 -11.56 -11.70 0.08
CA ALA A 44 -12.30 -12.91 -0.26
C ALA A 44 -13.26 -12.72 -1.45
N ALA A 45 -13.80 -11.51 -1.64
CA ALA A 45 -14.70 -11.20 -2.75
C ALA A 45 -13.97 -10.78 -4.04
N GLU A 46 -12.91 -9.97 -3.92
CA GLU A 46 -12.19 -9.39 -5.06
C GLU A 46 -11.00 -10.24 -5.52
N GLY A 47 -10.44 -11.03 -4.60
CA GLY A 47 -9.20 -11.79 -4.79
C GLY A 47 -8.06 -11.29 -3.91
N GLU A 48 -7.13 -12.20 -3.59
CA GLU A 48 -5.92 -11.91 -2.82
C GLU A 48 -4.88 -11.19 -3.70
N THR A 49 -3.99 -10.43 -3.05
CA THR A 49 -2.88 -9.76 -3.73
C THR A 49 -1.59 -10.54 -3.52
N PRO A 50 -1.05 -11.22 -4.55
CA PRO A 50 0.23 -11.91 -4.44
C PRO A 50 1.38 -10.95 -4.09
N ALA A 51 2.42 -11.46 -3.44
CA ALA A 51 3.57 -10.71 -2.92
C ALA A 51 3.27 -9.58 -1.91
N ALA A 52 2.00 -9.29 -1.59
CA ALA A 52 1.64 -8.28 -0.60
C ALA A 52 1.66 -8.85 0.82
N LEU A 53 2.11 -8.03 1.78
CA LEU A 53 1.83 -8.26 3.19
C LEU A 53 0.41 -7.81 3.50
N VAL A 54 -0.38 -8.69 4.10
CA VAL A 54 -1.73 -8.35 4.55
C VAL A 54 -1.65 -7.67 5.91
N VAL A 55 -1.99 -6.39 5.97
CA VAL A 55 -2.07 -5.60 7.20
C VAL A 55 -3.31 -4.73 7.11
N GLU A 56 -4.39 -5.11 7.78
CA GLU A 56 -5.61 -4.29 7.72
C GLU A 56 -5.37 -2.87 8.25
N ARG A 57 -6.12 -1.91 7.69
CA ARG A 57 -5.91 -0.47 7.92
C ARG A 57 -5.84 -0.09 9.40
N ASN A 58 -6.58 -0.78 10.26
CA ASN A 58 -6.72 -0.46 11.69
C ASN A 58 -5.43 -0.58 12.51
N VAL A 59 -4.43 -1.31 12.03
CA VAL A 59 -3.16 -1.53 12.75
C VAL A 59 -1.93 -1.07 11.96
N LEU A 60 -2.12 -0.46 10.80
CA LEU A 60 -1.06 -0.18 9.82
C LEU A 60 0.11 0.62 10.42
N GLU A 61 -0.18 1.70 11.13
CA GLU A 61 0.81 2.61 11.71
C GLU A 61 1.77 1.85 12.65
N TRP A 62 1.22 1.10 13.61
CA TRP A 62 1.99 0.30 14.56
C TRP A 62 2.81 -0.81 13.89
N ARG A 63 2.33 -1.34 12.77
CA ARG A 63 3.04 -2.39 12.03
C ARG A 63 4.19 -1.84 11.18
N CYS A 64 4.08 -0.61 10.69
CA CYS A 64 5.07 0.00 9.79
C CYS A 64 6.13 0.84 10.51
N ASP A 65 5.83 1.37 11.71
CA ASP A 65 6.74 2.18 12.51
C ASP A 65 7.91 1.34 13.06
N PRO A 66 9.17 1.63 12.67
CA PRO A 66 10.35 0.87 13.12
C PRO A 66 10.64 1.03 14.62
N THR A 67 10.04 2.01 15.28
CA THR A 67 10.17 2.25 16.73
C THR A 67 9.08 1.55 17.55
N SER A 68 8.06 1.00 16.89
CA SER A 68 6.94 0.33 17.57
C SER A 68 7.31 -1.08 18.06
N ASP A 69 6.87 -1.43 19.28
CA ASP A 69 6.97 -2.80 19.81
C ASP A 69 6.18 -3.82 18.96
N ALA A 70 5.14 -3.36 18.26
CA ALA A 70 4.27 -4.20 17.43
C ALA A 70 4.70 -4.27 15.96
N LYS A 71 5.86 -3.70 15.61
CA LYS A 71 6.31 -3.58 14.23
C LYS A 71 6.45 -4.92 13.52
N LEU A 72 6.32 -4.87 12.21
CA LEU A 72 6.70 -5.99 11.35
C LEU A 72 8.22 -6.12 11.28
N PRO A 73 8.76 -7.33 11.06
CA PRO A 73 10.20 -7.52 10.82
C PRO A 73 10.77 -6.68 9.67
N GLN A 74 9.90 -6.28 8.74
CA GLN A 74 10.21 -5.45 7.58
C GLN A 74 10.38 -3.96 7.94
N ALA A 75 9.81 -3.48 9.05
CA ALA A 75 9.96 -2.12 9.55
C ALA A 75 11.34 -1.93 10.21
N LYS A 76 12.39 -1.85 9.38
CA LYS A 76 13.78 -1.77 9.84
C LYS A 76 14.19 -0.35 10.19
N ASP A 77 13.77 0.62 9.38
CA ASP A 77 14.12 2.04 9.44
C ASP A 77 13.10 2.88 8.65
N ASP A 78 13.30 4.19 8.63
CA ASP A 78 12.41 5.15 7.95
C ASP A 78 12.54 5.13 6.41
N ASP A 79 13.55 4.43 5.87
CA ASP A 79 13.85 4.32 4.44
C ASP A 79 13.10 3.15 3.76
N VAL A 80 12.24 2.42 4.49
CA VAL A 80 11.39 1.38 3.91
C VAL A 80 10.34 2.00 2.99
N GLU A 81 10.31 1.57 1.72
CA GLU A 81 9.29 1.99 0.74
C GLU A 81 8.02 1.15 0.93
N TRP A 82 7.16 1.60 1.84
CA TRP A 82 5.82 1.05 2.03
C TRP A 82 4.89 1.49 0.90
N VAL A 83 4.44 0.54 0.08
CA VAL A 83 3.46 0.79 -0.98
C VAL A 83 2.11 0.26 -0.53
N VAL A 84 1.22 1.15 -0.14
CA VAL A 84 -0.09 0.81 0.45
C VAL A 84 -1.12 0.55 -0.66
N LEU A 85 -1.84 -0.55 -0.55
CA LEU A 85 -2.85 -0.99 -1.49
C LEU A 85 -4.21 -1.11 -0.79
N CYS A 86 -5.22 -0.43 -1.33
CA CYS A 86 -6.62 -0.72 -1.03
C CYS A 86 -7.36 -1.10 -2.32
N SER A 87 -8.68 -1.25 -2.27
CA SER A 87 -9.46 -1.69 -3.44
C SER A 87 -9.37 -0.70 -4.62
N GLU A 88 -9.66 0.60 -4.40
CA GLU A 88 -9.76 1.60 -5.49
C GLU A 88 -8.72 2.76 -5.42
N GLY A 89 -7.76 2.70 -4.50
CA GLY A 89 -6.73 3.75 -4.37
C GLY A 89 -7.20 5.05 -3.68
N TYR A 90 -8.23 4.98 -2.82
CA TYR A 90 -8.67 6.09 -1.97
C TYR A 90 -8.08 6.01 -0.57
N THR A 91 -8.49 4.98 0.20
CA THR A 91 -8.04 4.76 1.58
C THR A 91 -6.52 4.58 1.67
N SER A 92 -5.90 3.98 0.65
CA SER A 92 -4.46 3.80 0.58
C SER A 92 -3.70 5.12 0.54
N SER A 93 -4.20 6.15 -0.16
CA SER A 93 -3.56 7.48 -0.16
C SER A 93 -3.59 8.11 1.24
N LEU A 94 -4.74 8.01 1.93
CA LEU A 94 -4.87 8.52 3.30
C LEU A 94 -3.96 7.77 4.28
N ALA A 95 -3.84 6.46 4.10
CA ALA A 95 -2.97 5.60 4.90
C ALA A 95 -1.48 5.93 4.67
N ALA A 96 -1.06 6.06 3.42
CA ALA A 96 0.32 6.44 3.07
C ALA A 96 0.69 7.82 3.62
N ALA A 97 -0.22 8.80 3.53
CA ALA A 97 0.00 10.12 4.12
C ALA A 97 0.13 10.06 5.66
N ALA A 98 -0.66 9.21 6.33
CA ALA A 98 -0.51 8.99 7.76
C ALA A 98 0.85 8.39 8.12
N LEU A 99 1.35 7.44 7.32
CA LEU A 99 2.70 6.88 7.49
C LEU A 99 3.80 7.94 7.27
N GLN A 100 3.68 8.79 6.25
CA GLN A 100 4.61 9.91 6.07
C GLN A 100 4.59 10.88 7.26
N GLY A 101 3.42 11.09 7.87
CA GLY A 101 3.28 11.90 9.10
C GLY A 101 4.04 11.34 10.31
N LEU A 102 4.38 10.05 10.31
CA LEU A 102 5.23 9.42 11.33
C LEU A 102 6.74 9.50 10.99
N GLY A 103 7.10 10.03 9.82
CA GLY A 103 8.50 10.08 9.34
C GLY A 103 8.85 9.00 8.31
N LEU A 104 7.93 8.09 7.99
CA LEU A 104 8.12 7.06 6.95
C LEU A 104 7.99 7.67 5.55
N HIS A 105 8.98 8.47 5.20
CA HIS A 105 8.96 9.42 4.09
C HIS A 105 8.84 8.77 2.70
N ARG A 106 9.18 7.48 2.56
CA ARG A 106 9.01 6.72 1.32
C ARG A 106 7.65 6.03 1.18
N ALA A 107 6.76 6.17 2.16
CA ALA A 107 5.41 5.62 2.07
C ALA A 107 4.65 6.25 0.90
N THR A 108 3.97 5.40 0.12
CA THR A 108 3.17 5.79 -1.04
C THR A 108 2.03 4.80 -1.27
N ASP A 109 1.24 5.00 -2.31
CA ASP A 109 0.13 4.12 -2.66
C ASP A 109 0.06 3.77 -4.16
N VAL A 110 -0.86 2.88 -4.50
CA VAL A 110 -1.15 2.45 -5.87
C VAL A 110 -2.33 3.25 -6.44
N VAL A 111 -2.13 3.87 -7.59
CA VAL A 111 -3.20 4.53 -8.36
C VAL A 111 -4.22 3.48 -8.79
N GLY A 112 -5.49 3.70 -8.44
CA GLY A 112 -6.60 2.79 -8.77
C GLY A 112 -6.64 1.50 -7.95
N GLY A 113 -5.72 1.30 -7.01
CA GLY A 113 -5.75 0.20 -6.07
C GLY A 113 -5.66 -1.19 -6.71
N TYR A 114 -6.25 -2.18 -6.04
CA TYR A 114 -6.30 -3.57 -6.50
C TYR A 114 -6.97 -3.70 -7.87
N HIS A 115 -8.03 -2.92 -8.13
CA HIS A 115 -8.73 -2.94 -9.42
C HIS A 115 -7.78 -2.61 -10.58
N ALA A 116 -6.94 -1.58 -10.43
CA ALA A 116 -5.96 -1.25 -11.46
C ALA A 116 -4.90 -2.35 -11.66
N LEU A 117 -4.47 -3.03 -10.60
CA LEU A 117 -3.55 -4.18 -10.72
C LEU A 117 -4.20 -5.35 -11.48
N ALA A 118 -5.48 -5.62 -11.22
CA ALA A 118 -6.22 -6.67 -11.89
C ALA A 118 -6.45 -6.33 -13.37
N GLU A 119 -6.88 -5.11 -13.67
CA GLU A 119 -7.13 -4.61 -15.03
C GLU A 119 -5.85 -4.59 -15.87
N ALA A 120 -4.71 -4.21 -15.28
CA ALA A 120 -3.42 -4.22 -15.94
C ALA A 120 -2.79 -5.62 -16.08
N GLY A 121 -3.43 -6.67 -15.54
CA GLY A 121 -2.89 -8.05 -15.55
C GLY A 121 -1.65 -8.26 -14.66
N VAL A 122 -1.35 -7.31 -13.78
CA VAL A 122 -0.14 -7.29 -12.94
C VAL A 122 -0.16 -8.38 -11.85
N LEU A 123 -1.36 -8.80 -11.40
CA LEU A 123 -1.50 -9.83 -10.36
C LEU A 123 -0.80 -11.17 -10.71
N ALA A 124 -0.75 -11.52 -12.00
CA ALA A 124 -0.04 -12.71 -12.46
C ALA A 124 1.47 -12.57 -12.25
N GLU A 125 2.06 -11.43 -12.60
CA GLU A 125 3.49 -11.15 -12.40
C GLU A 125 3.84 -11.10 -10.91
N LEU A 126 2.98 -10.52 -10.06
CA LEU A 126 3.19 -10.53 -8.61
C LEU A 126 3.21 -11.95 -8.02
N SER A 127 2.50 -12.90 -8.64
CA SER A 127 2.53 -14.30 -8.20
C SER A 127 3.91 -14.93 -8.38
N GLU A 128 4.63 -14.56 -9.44
CA GLU A 128 5.99 -15.04 -9.71
C GLU A 128 7.03 -14.42 -8.77
N LEU A 129 6.78 -13.19 -8.30
CA LEU A 129 7.63 -12.49 -7.33
C LEU A 129 7.39 -12.93 -5.88
N THR A 130 6.33 -13.71 -5.63
CA THR A 130 6.04 -14.22 -4.28
C THR A 130 7.07 -15.30 -3.94
N PRO A 131 7.89 -15.12 -2.87
CA PRO A 131 8.81 -16.18 -2.45
C PRO A 131 8.04 -17.47 -2.18
N ALA A 132 8.58 -18.61 -2.64
CA ALA A 132 8.05 -19.91 -2.24
C ALA A 132 8.05 -19.98 -0.70
N ARG A 133 6.87 -20.27 -0.12
CA ARG A 133 6.67 -20.36 1.33
C ARG A 133 7.50 -21.47 1.96
#